data_AF-A0A227J7F6-F1
#
_entry.id   AF-A0A227J7F6-F1
#
_cell.length_a   1.000
_cell.length_b   1.000
_cell.length_c   1.000
_cell.angle_alpha   90.00
_cell.angle_beta   90.00
_cell.angle_gamma   90.00
#
_symmetry.space_group_name_H-M   'P 1'
#
loop_
_entity.id
_entity.type
_entity.pdbx_description
1 polymer ?
#
loop_
_entity_poly.entity_id
_entity_poly.type
_entity_poly.pdbx_seq_one_letter_code
_entity_poly.pdbx_strand_id
1 'polypeptide(L)'
;PSEAASVIDLLAKFDLRRGDQGLKVIMMCELPSNAVLADEFLKYFDGFSIGSNDMTQLTLGLDRDSGDVAHLFDERNAAVKIMLKMAIDAATKAGKYVGICGQGPSDHEDLAEWLMEQGIS
;
A
#
# COMPACT_ATOMS: atom_id res chain seq x y z
N PRO A 1 1.17 -3.35 -13.53
CA PRO A 1 1.92 -4.64 -13.65
C PRO A 1 3.21 -4.58 -14.50
N SER A 2 3.20 -3.89 -15.66
CA SER A 2 4.39 -3.80 -16.54
C SER A 2 5.61 -3.13 -15.88
N GLU A 3 5.39 -2.06 -15.11
CA GLU A 3 6.46 -1.37 -14.38
C GLU A 3 7.03 -2.24 -13.25
N ALA A 4 6.17 -2.93 -12.50
CA ALA A 4 6.60 -3.86 -11.45
C ALA A 4 7.55 -4.94 -12.00
N ALA A 5 7.20 -5.57 -13.12
CA ALA A 5 8.07 -6.53 -13.79
C ALA A 5 9.42 -5.90 -14.19
N SER A 6 9.37 -4.71 -14.81
CA SER A 6 10.55 -4.00 -15.27
C SER A 6 11.52 -3.64 -14.13
N VAL A 7 11.00 -3.27 -12.96
CA VAL A 7 11.80 -2.96 -11.77
C VAL A 7 12.43 -4.23 -11.19
N ILE A 8 11.69 -5.34 -11.10
CA ILE A 8 12.25 -6.62 -10.64
C ILE A 8 13.39 -7.09 -11.57
N ASP A 9 13.18 -6.99 -12.89
CA ASP A 9 14.22 -7.32 -13.88
C ASP A 9 15.44 -6.40 -13.74
N LEU A 10 15.22 -5.10 -13.47
CA LEU A 10 16.31 -4.16 -13.24
C LEU A 10 17.12 -4.50 -11.98
N LEU A 11 16.45 -4.79 -10.87
CA LEU A 11 17.11 -5.22 -9.63
C LEU A 11 17.96 -6.48 -9.87
N ALA A 12 17.43 -7.45 -10.63
CA ALA A 12 18.16 -8.67 -10.97
C ALA A 12 19.42 -8.43 -11.83
N LYS A 13 19.46 -7.38 -12.67
CA LYS A 13 20.65 -6.96 -13.43
C LYS A 13 21.75 -6.38 -12.56
N PHE A 14 21.41 -5.92 -11.35
CA PHE A 14 22.34 -5.40 -10.35
C PHE A 14 22.54 -6.39 -9.19
N ASP A 15 22.30 -7.68 -9.42
CA ASP A 15 22.48 -8.77 -8.45
C ASP A 15 21.63 -8.64 -7.17
N LEU A 16 20.53 -7.86 -7.22
CA LEU A 16 19.54 -7.73 -6.15
C LEU A 16 18.31 -8.59 -6.45
N ARG A 17 18.45 -9.92 -6.36
CA ARG A 17 17.35 -10.84 -6.70
C ARG A 17 16.53 -11.18 -5.46
N ARG A 18 15.21 -11.14 -5.61
CA ARG A 18 14.28 -11.59 -4.57
C ARG A 18 14.58 -13.04 -4.17
N GLY A 19 14.82 -13.27 -2.88
CA GLY A 19 15.19 -14.57 -2.31
C GLY A 19 16.70 -14.79 -2.15
N ASP A 20 17.55 -14.11 -2.94
CA ASP A 20 19.00 -14.25 -2.81
C ASP A 20 19.45 -13.65 -1.48
N GLN A 21 20.19 -14.45 -0.69
CA GLN A 21 20.61 -14.08 0.67
C GLN A 21 19.45 -13.63 1.58
N GLY A 22 18.22 -14.09 1.30
CA GLY A 22 17.03 -13.70 2.06
C GLY A 22 16.47 -12.32 1.71
N LEU A 23 16.92 -11.69 0.62
CA LEU A 23 16.38 -10.39 0.18
C LEU A 23 14.87 -10.49 -0.07
N LYS A 24 14.12 -9.63 0.59
CA LYS A 24 12.68 -9.44 0.41
C LYS A 24 12.44 -8.12 -0.31
N VAL A 25 11.53 -8.13 -1.29
CA VAL A 25 11.18 -6.93 -2.05
C VAL A 25 9.73 -6.58 -1.73
N ILE A 26 9.53 -5.47 -1.03
CA ILE A 26 8.21 -4.96 -0.63
C ILE A 26 7.84 -3.79 -1.55
N MET A 27 6.60 -3.76 -2.02
CA MET A 27 6.09 -2.65 -2.83
C MET A 27 5.34 -1.65 -1.96
N MET A 28 5.57 -0.36 -2.19
CA MET A 28 4.72 0.67 -1.62
C MET A 28 3.36 0.65 -2.33
N CYS A 29 2.31 0.30 -1.61
CA CYS A 29 0.94 0.26 -2.12
C CYS A 29 0.27 1.62 -1.87
N GLU A 30 0.51 2.58 -2.77
CA GLU A 30 0.11 3.98 -2.59
C GLU A 30 -0.76 4.54 -3.73
N LEU A 31 -0.88 3.82 -4.84
CA LEU A 31 -1.76 4.19 -5.96
C LEU A 31 -3.07 3.39 -5.87
N PRO A 32 -4.23 3.96 -6.24
CA PRO A 32 -5.49 3.21 -6.31
C PRO A 32 -5.40 1.98 -7.23
N SER A 33 -4.61 2.07 -8.30
CA SER A 33 -4.33 0.94 -9.21
C SER A 33 -3.62 -0.22 -8.51
N ASN A 34 -2.80 0.04 -7.48
CA ASN A 34 -2.12 -0.98 -6.69
C ASN A 34 -3.13 -1.78 -5.87
N ALA A 35 -4.12 -1.11 -5.27
CA ALA A 35 -5.18 -1.77 -4.50
C ALA A 35 -6.14 -2.57 -5.40
N VAL A 36 -6.61 -1.98 -6.50
CA VAL A 36 -7.53 -2.64 -7.45
C VAL A 36 -6.92 -3.87 -8.10
N LEU A 37 -5.60 -3.85 -8.36
CA LEU A 37 -4.86 -4.95 -8.98
C LEU A 37 -3.89 -5.63 -7.99
N ALA A 38 -4.21 -5.62 -6.70
CA ALA A 38 -3.31 -6.08 -5.64
C ALA A 38 -2.79 -7.50 -5.86
N ASP A 39 -3.65 -8.44 -6.23
CA ASP A 39 -3.26 -9.84 -6.55
C ASP A 39 -2.22 -9.91 -7.69
N GLU A 40 -2.34 -9.04 -8.70
CA GLU A 40 -1.42 -9.02 -9.85
C GLU A 40 -0.06 -8.45 -9.46
N PHE A 41 -0.03 -7.37 -8.68
CA PHE A 41 1.21 -6.80 -8.17
C PHE A 41 1.92 -7.74 -7.20
N LEU A 42 1.19 -8.46 -6.33
CA LEU A 42 1.76 -9.40 -5.38
C LEU A 42 2.52 -10.55 -6.05
N LYS A 43 2.34 -10.84 -7.34
CA LYS A 43 3.19 -11.82 -8.04
C LYS A 43 4.67 -11.42 -8.04
N TYR A 44 4.95 -10.12 -8.03
CA TYR A 44 6.28 -9.53 -8.14
C TYR A 44 6.95 -9.22 -6.79
N PHE A 45 6.18 -9.07 -5.72
CA PHE A 45 6.68 -8.61 -4.42
C PHE A 45 6.41 -9.62 -3.29
N ASP A 46 7.17 -9.54 -2.20
CA ASP A 46 6.98 -10.35 -0.99
C ASP A 46 5.90 -9.79 -0.06
N GLY A 47 5.34 -8.63 -0.39
CA GLY A 47 4.30 -7.98 0.39
C GLY A 47 4.16 -6.51 0.03
N PHE A 48 3.35 -5.82 0.83
CA PHE A 48 3.07 -4.40 0.69
C PHE A 48 3.43 -3.60 1.93
N SER A 49 3.80 -2.34 1.70
CA SER A 49 3.75 -1.28 2.70
C SER A 49 2.80 -0.23 2.15
N ILE A 50 1.64 -0.04 2.78
CA ILE A 50 0.62 0.87 2.29
C ILE A 50 1.03 2.30 2.60
N GLY A 51 1.23 3.12 1.57
CA GLY A 51 1.45 4.56 1.70
C GLY A 51 0.09 5.25 1.79
N SER A 52 -0.44 5.40 3.00
CA SER A 52 -1.82 5.85 3.22
C SER A 52 -2.05 7.31 2.84
N ASN A 53 -0.99 8.13 2.92
CA ASN A 53 -0.96 9.51 2.44
C ASN A 53 -1.36 9.61 0.96
N ASP A 54 -0.53 9.05 0.08
CA ASP A 54 -0.74 9.13 -1.37
C ASP A 54 -1.94 8.31 -1.83
N MET A 55 -2.22 7.19 -1.15
CA MET A 55 -3.47 6.44 -1.37
C MET A 55 -4.69 7.34 -1.16
N THR A 56 -4.69 8.14 -0.09
CA THR A 56 -5.80 9.07 0.21
C THR A 56 -5.87 10.20 -0.81
N GLN A 57 -4.74 10.86 -1.10
CA GLN A 57 -4.66 11.94 -2.08
C GLN A 57 -5.21 11.50 -3.45
N LEU A 58 -4.76 10.36 -3.95
CA LEU A 58 -5.10 9.88 -5.29
C LEU A 58 -6.49 9.24 -5.36
N THR A 59 -6.96 8.62 -4.26
CA THR A 59 -8.33 8.08 -4.19
C THR A 59 -9.37 9.21 -4.16
N LEU A 60 -9.08 10.29 -3.43
CA LEU A 60 -10.01 11.41 -3.25
C LEU A 60 -9.81 12.53 -4.28
N GLY A 61 -8.72 12.52 -5.04
CA GLY A 61 -8.39 13.55 -6.02
C GLY A 61 -7.98 14.88 -5.36
N LEU A 62 -7.19 14.80 -4.30
CA LEU A 62 -6.83 15.93 -3.45
C LEU A 62 -5.31 16.10 -3.35
N ASP A 63 -4.89 17.34 -3.15
CA ASP A 63 -3.55 17.69 -2.68
C ASP A 63 -3.67 18.16 -1.22
N ARG A 64 -3.05 17.43 -0.29
CA ARG A 64 -3.17 17.73 1.15
C ARG A 64 -2.41 18.98 1.59
N ASP A 65 -1.48 19.46 0.75
CA ASP A 65 -0.71 20.67 1.03
C ASP A 65 -1.43 21.92 0.50
N SER A 66 -2.47 21.73 -0.33
CA SER A 66 -3.32 22.80 -0.82
C SER A 66 -4.31 23.25 0.26
N GLY A 67 -4.11 24.45 0.80
CA GLY A 67 -4.97 25.03 1.84
C GLY A 67 -6.47 25.12 1.46
N ASP A 68 -6.79 25.13 0.17
CA ASP A 68 -8.17 25.17 -0.32
C ASP A 68 -8.92 23.84 -0.12
N VAL A 69 -8.21 22.70 -0.13
CA VAL A 69 -8.81 21.36 -0.11
C VAL A 69 -8.24 20.41 0.95
N ALA A 70 -7.18 20.79 1.66
CA ALA A 70 -6.52 19.97 2.68
C ALA A 70 -7.49 19.45 3.76
N HIS A 71 -8.52 20.24 4.10
CA HIS A 71 -9.55 19.87 5.07
C HIS A 71 -10.44 18.69 4.64
N LEU A 72 -10.37 18.28 3.36
CA LEU A 72 -11.07 17.10 2.83
C LEU A 72 -10.23 15.82 2.91
N PHE A 73 -8.94 15.92 3.28
CA PHE A 73 -8.08 14.76 3.47
C PHE A 73 -8.49 13.98 4.73
N ASP A 74 -8.95 12.75 4.55
CA ASP A 74 -9.23 11.84 5.67
C ASP A 74 -8.95 10.39 5.24
N GLU A 75 -7.96 9.78 5.89
CA GLU A 75 -7.55 8.39 5.64
C GLU A 75 -8.65 7.38 6.06
N ARG A 76 -9.62 7.82 6.88
CA ARG A 76 -10.78 7.03 7.31
C ARG A 76 -11.94 7.12 6.33
N ASN A 77 -11.81 7.91 5.25
CA ASN A 77 -12.84 8.00 4.22
C ASN A 77 -13.19 6.60 3.68
N ALA A 78 -14.48 6.35 3.44
CA ALA A 78 -14.96 5.04 3.01
C ALA A 78 -14.26 4.53 1.72
N ALA A 79 -14.00 5.42 0.74
CA ALA A 79 -13.30 5.04 -0.48
C ALA A 79 -11.85 4.63 -0.19
N VAL A 80 -11.16 5.34 0.70
CA VAL A 80 -9.80 5.02 1.14
C VAL A 80 -9.79 3.69 1.89
N LYS A 81 -10.68 3.49 2.86
CA LYS A 81 -10.80 2.22 3.60
C LYS A 81 -11.04 1.03 2.67
N ILE A 82 -11.80 1.19 1.58
CA ILE A 82 -11.96 0.15 0.55
C ILE A 82 -10.60 -0.16 -0.10
N MET A 83 -9.82 0.85 -0.49
CA MET A 83 -8.49 0.64 -1.09
C MET A 83 -7.52 -0.04 -0.12
N LEU A 84 -7.48 0.41 1.14
CA LEU A 84 -6.67 -0.22 2.19
C LEU A 84 -7.08 -1.69 2.37
N LYS A 85 -8.38 -1.96 2.48
CA LYS A 85 -8.91 -3.31 2.65
C LYS A 85 -8.56 -4.22 1.48
N MET A 86 -8.68 -3.74 0.23
CA MET A 86 -8.32 -4.53 -0.96
C MET A 86 -6.84 -4.95 -0.92
N ALA A 87 -5.93 -4.03 -0.53
CA ALA A 87 -4.51 -4.34 -0.41
C ALA A 87 -4.23 -5.34 0.73
N ILE A 88 -4.86 -5.15 1.89
CA ILE A 88 -4.72 -6.04 3.05
C ILE A 88 -5.26 -7.44 2.73
N ASP A 89 -6.49 -7.54 2.24
CA ASP A 89 -7.14 -8.82 1.92
C ASP A 89 -6.29 -9.63 0.91
N ALA A 90 -5.76 -8.98 -0.13
CA ALA A 90 -4.93 -9.63 -1.13
C ALA A 90 -3.60 -10.15 -0.54
N ALA A 91 -2.91 -9.35 0.28
CA ALA A 91 -1.66 -9.74 0.91
C ALA A 91 -1.87 -10.86 1.94
N THR A 92 -2.87 -10.73 2.81
CA THR A 92 -3.23 -11.73 3.81
C THR A 92 -3.63 -13.06 3.16
N LYS A 93 -4.47 -13.02 2.12
CA LYS A 93 -4.84 -14.20 1.32
C LYS A 93 -3.63 -14.87 0.67
N ALA A 94 -2.65 -14.08 0.22
CA ALA A 94 -1.41 -14.59 -0.36
C ALA A 94 -0.39 -15.07 0.69
N GLY A 95 -0.67 -14.91 1.99
CA GLY A 95 0.27 -15.20 3.07
C GLY A 95 1.51 -14.30 3.02
N LYS A 96 1.35 -13.06 2.56
CA LYS A 96 2.42 -12.07 2.36
C LYS A 96 2.31 -10.92 3.34
N TYR A 97 3.44 -10.24 3.57
CA TYR A 97 3.51 -9.09 4.46
C TYR A 97 2.58 -7.97 3.98
N VAL A 98 1.89 -7.30 4.90
CA VAL A 98 1.22 -6.03 4.64
C VAL A 98 1.34 -5.13 5.85
N GLY A 99 2.14 -4.06 5.73
CA GLY A 99 2.19 -2.99 6.71
C GLY A 99 1.55 -1.71 6.18
N ILE A 100 1.53 -0.67 7.01
CA ILE A 100 1.11 0.69 6.65
C ILE A 100 2.16 1.69 7.11
N CYS A 101 2.42 2.69 6.28
CA CYS A 101 3.27 3.83 6.57
C CYS A 101 2.43 5.11 6.45
N GLY A 102 2.48 5.95 7.47
CA GLY A 102 1.68 7.16 7.59
C GLY A 102 1.45 7.50 9.06
N GLN A 103 1.02 8.74 9.34
CA GLN A 103 0.67 9.14 10.70
C GLN A 103 -0.77 8.77 11.06
N GLY A 104 -1.63 8.44 10.09
CA GLY A 104 -3.04 8.08 10.30
C GLY A 104 -3.29 7.15 11.50
N PRO A 105 -2.62 5.98 11.61
CA PRO A 105 -2.83 5.09 12.77
C PRO A 105 -2.39 5.69 14.11
N SER A 106 -1.45 6.64 14.12
CA SER A 106 -1.01 7.34 15.34
C SER A 106 -1.91 8.52 15.69
N ASP A 107 -2.43 9.23 14.68
CA ASP A 107 -3.31 10.39 14.85
C ASP A 107 -4.77 9.99 15.11
N HIS A 108 -5.15 8.77 14.70
CA HIS A 108 -6.50 8.25 14.74
C HIS A 108 -6.52 6.81 15.29
N GLU A 109 -6.78 6.69 16.60
CA GLU A 109 -6.87 5.39 17.28
C GLU A 109 -7.92 4.46 16.65
N ASP A 110 -9.05 5.01 16.19
CA ASP A 110 -10.12 4.27 15.52
C ASP A 110 -9.68 3.70 14.15
N LEU A 111 -8.77 4.37 13.45
CA LEU A 111 -8.16 3.84 12.23
C LEU A 111 -7.20 2.69 12.57
N ALA A 112 -6.39 2.82 13.61
CA ALA A 112 -5.49 1.77 14.06
C ALA A 112 -6.25 0.50 14.47
N GLU A 113 -7.31 0.64 15.27
CA GLU A 113 -8.18 -0.47 15.64
C GLU A 113 -8.77 -1.16 14.41
N TRP A 114 -9.31 -0.38 13.48
CA TRP A 114 -9.88 -0.93 12.24
C TRP A 114 -8.84 -1.66 11.38
N LEU A 115 -7.61 -1.15 11.29
CA LEU A 115 -6.52 -1.80 10.55
C LEU A 115 -6.14 -3.16 11.17
N MET A 116 -6.10 -3.22 12.50
CA MET A 116 -5.88 -4.48 13.23
C MET A 116 -7.01 -5.49 12.95
N GLU A 117 -8.27 -5.03 12.93
CA GLU A 117 -9.42 -5.88 12.57
C GLU A 117 -9.34 -6.41 11.12
N GLN A 118 -8.76 -5.63 10.20
CA GLN A 118 -8.55 -6.09 8.81
C GLN A 118 -7.39 -7.10 8.69
N GLY A 119 -6.57 -7.28 9.72
CA GLY A 119 -5.46 -8.22 9.72
C GLY A 119 -4.18 -7.66 9.10
N ILE A 120 -3.92 -6.37 9.30
CA ILE A 120 -2.61 -5.78 8.98
C ILE A 120 -1.48 -6.45 9.80
N SER A 121 -0.28 -6.54 9.25
CA SER A 121 0.90 -7.19 9.87
C SER A 121 1.72 -6.26 10.76
#